data_AF-A0A2G9YFL7-F1
#
_entry.id   AF-A0A2G9YFL7-F1
#
_cell.length_a   1.000
_cell.length_b   1.000
_cell.length_c   1.000
_cell.angle_alpha   90.00
_cell.angle_beta   90.00
_cell.angle_gamma   90.00
#
_symmetry.space_group_name_H-M   'P 1'
#
loop_
_entity.id
_entity.type
_entity.pdbx_description
1 polymer ?
#
loop_
_entity_poly.entity_id
_entity_poly.type
_entity_poly.pdbx_seq_one_letter_code
_entity_poly.pdbx_strand_id
1 'polypeptide(L)'
;MKEKKFDEIYNSVFQNLFEAKVAKEKCEQLLKTHSEKIRNKEICEYKPEDSVIRINQTIDNDLNLFFKDFFIRGTIALRGLVKFAGFLGFNISFAIISEKKKYLEKREKFLGKNLDEKFKKLCEMIENNRKSWYLIFSDIRNKIEHEGFKLPDIQYVLGADDTIKVLYPTFNYQPIGEILNICWQNIFRFCEDIIVFLLSTKLKDPLIIVTIPEDRQDPANPVKYKVSVKDLPLNQ
;
A
#
# COMPACT_ATOMS: atom_id res chain seq x y z
N MET A 1 -4.31 21.17 23.24
CA MET A 1 -3.41 21.68 22.17
C MET A 1 -2.49 20.59 21.59
N LYS A 2 -1.92 19.66 22.38
CA LYS A 2 -1.12 18.54 21.84
C LYS A 2 -1.96 17.43 21.18
N GLU A 3 -3.15 17.15 21.70
CA GLU A 3 -4.09 16.13 21.20
C GLU A 3 -4.66 16.49 19.83
N LYS A 4 -5.32 17.65 19.70
CA LYS A 4 -5.82 18.13 18.39
C LYS A 4 -4.77 18.11 17.27
N LYS A 5 -3.52 18.50 17.58
CA LYS A 5 -2.41 18.46 16.62
C LYS A 5 -1.95 17.03 16.30
N PHE A 6 -1.99 16.13 17.28
CA PHE A 6 -1.75 14.71 17.06
C PHE A 6 -2.82 14.14 16.11
N ASP A 7 -4.10 14.38 16.42
CA ASP A 7 -5.22 13.88 15.62
C ASP A 7 -5.15 14.40 14.19
N GLU A 8 -4.89 15.69 13.99
CA GLU A 8 -4.73 16.28 12.65
C GLU A 8 -3.62 15.60 11.84
N ILE A 9 -2.45 15.37 12.45
CA ILE A 9 -1.30 14.78 11.75
C ILE A 9 -1.49 13.29 11.51
N TYR A 10 -2.03 12.56 12.50
CA TYR A 10 -2.34 11.13 12.38
C TYR A 10 -3.47 10.90 11.38
N ASN A 11 -4.53 11.70 11.42
CA ASN A 11 -5.67 11.61 10.51
C ASN A 11 -5.23 11.79 9.05
N SER A 12 -4.20 12.62 8.78
CA SER A 12 -3.63 12.71 7.44
C SER A 12 -3.06 11.38 6.93
N VAL A 13 -2.49 10.54 7.81
CA VAL A 13 -2.02 9.20 7.43
C VAL A 13 -3.22 8.27 7.25
N PHE A 14 -4.07 8.20 8.26
CA PHE A 14 -5.22 7.30 8.30
C PHE A 14 -6.18 7.51 7.13
N GLN A 15 -6.59 8.76 6.89
CA GLN A 15 -7.52 9.11 5.82
C GLN A 15 -6.98 8.73 4.44
N ASN A 16 -5.69 8.96 4.18
CA ASN A 16 -5.09 8.61 2.89
C ASN A 16 -4.87 7.10 2.73
N LEU A 17 -4.62 6.36 3.81
CA LEU A 17 -4.66 4.89 3.77
C LEU A 17 -6.06 4.38 3.45
N PHE A 18 -7.09 4.95 4.08
CA PHE A 18 -8.47 4.60 3.80
C PHE A 18 -8.86 4.89 2.35
N GLU A 19 -8.51 6.07 1.83
CA GLU A 19 -8.78 6.43 0.43
C GLU A 19 -8.01 5.55 -0.55
N ALA A 20 -6.75 5.19 -0.26
CA ALA A 20 -6.01 4.21 -1.05
C ALA A 20 -6.71 2.85 -1.05
N LYS A 21 -7.20 2.38 0.11
CA LYS A 21 -7.97 1.14 0.21
C LYS A 21 -9.22 1.19 -0.66
N VAL A 22 -9.99 2.28 -0.59
CA VAL A 22 -11.19 2.47 -1.41
C VAL A 22 -10.86 2.44 -2.90
N ALA A 23 -9.79 3.11 -3.33
CA ALA A 23 -9.36 3.09 -4.72
C ALA A 23 -8.96 1.68 -5.19
N LYS A 24 -8.23 0.92 -4.36
CA LYS A 24 -7.92 -0.50 -4.61
C LYS A 24 -9.20 -1.32 -4.77
N GLU A 25 -10.12 -1.23 -3.82
CA GLU A 25 -11.37 -2.02 -3.83
C GLU A 25 -12.23 -1.70 -5.05
N LYS A 26 -12.25 -0.44 -5.49
CA LYS A 26 -12.90 -0.05 -6.75
C LYS A 26 -12.25 -0.70 -7.98
N CYS A 27 -10.92 -0.74 -8.06
CA CYS A 27 -10.23 -1.48 -9.12
C CYS A 27 -10.58 -2.96 -9.09
N GLU A 28 -10.53 -3.61 -7.93
CA GLU A 28 -10.86 -5.03 -7.78
C GLU A 28 -12.31 -5.32 -8.19
N GLN A 29 -13.25 -4.47 -7.79
CA GLN A 29 -14.65 -4.60 -8.16
C GLN A 29 -14.86 -4.43 -9.67
N LEU A 30 -14.19 -3.46 -10.31
CA LEU A 30 -14.24 -3.26 -11.76
C LEU A 30 -13.73 -4.50 -12.50
N LEU A 31 -12.55 -5.01 -12.12
CA LEU A 31 -11.95 -6.20 -12.73
C LEU A 31 -12.84 -7.43 -12.56
N LYS A 32 -13.41 -7.64 -11.37
CA LYS A 32 -14.30 -8.76 -11.09
C LYS A 32 -15.58 -8.67 -11.91
N THR A 33 -16.29 -7.55 -11.81
CA THR A 33 -17.59 -7.33 -12.51
C THR A 33 -17.42 -7.44 -14.02
N HIS A 34 -16.36 -6.83 -14.56
CA HIS A 34 -16.08 -6.90 -15.99
C HIS A 34 -15.82 -8.34 -16.46
N SER A 35 -15.00 -9.10 -15.70
CA SER A 35 -14.74 -10.51 -16.00
C SER A 35 -16.03 -11.36 -15.97
N GLU A 36 -16.92 -11.10 -15.02
CA GLU A 36 -18.21 -11.79 -14.89
C GLU A 36 -19.12 -11.47 -16.08
N LYS A 37 -19.26 -10.19 -16.45
CA LYS A 37 -20.07 -9.77 -17.59
C LYS A 37 -19.58 -10.32 -18.93
N ILE A 38 -18.26 -10.39 -19.15
CA ILE A 38 -17.68 -11.02 -20.35
C ILE A 38 -17.99 -12.52 -20.37
N ARG A 39 -17.78 -13.21 -19.23
CA ARG A 39 -18.07 -14.65 -19.11
C ARG A 39 -19.53 -14.99 -19.39
N ASN A 40 -20.44 -14.14 -18.94
CA ASN A 40 -21.88 -14.28 -19.14
C ASN A 40 -22.35 -13.79 -20.53
N LYS A 41 -21.45 -13.30 -21.38
CA LYS A 41 -21.76 -12.71 -22.70
C LYS A 41 -22.73 -11.51 -22.63
N GLU A 42 -22.73 -10.78 -21.51
CA GLU A 42 -23.60 -9.62 -21.29
C GLU A 42 -23.11 -8.37 -22.01
N ILE A 43 -21.78 -8.23 -22.16
CA ILE A 43 -21.15 -7.03 -22.73
C ILE A 43 -20.22 -7.35 -23.90
N CYS A 44 -20.26 -8.60 -24.40
CA CYS A 44 -19.43 -9.03 -25.52
C CYS A 44 -20.18 -9.91 -26.50
N GLU A 45 -19.86 -9.72 -27.78
CA GLU A 45 -20.39 -10.50 -28.89
C GLU A 45 -19.25 -10.96 -29.77
N TYR A 46 -19.30 -12.22 -30.19
CA TYR A 46 -18.46 -12.76 -31.25
C TYR A 46 -19.36 -13.42 -32.29
N LYS A 47 -19.18 -13.01 -33.55
CA LYS A 47 -19.86 -13.61 -34.70
C LYS A 47 -18.79 -14.28 -35.57
N PRO A 48 -18.85 -15.61 -35.77
CA PRO A 48 -17.86 -16.34 -36.60
C PRO A 48 -17.74 -15.76 -38.00
N GLU A 49 -18.84 -15.23 -38.52
CA GLU A 49 -18.97 -14.61 -39.84
C GLU A 49 -18.15 -13.31 -39.99
N ASP A 50 -17.94 -12.60 -38.88
CA ASP A 50 -17.34 -11.26 -38.87
C ASP A 50 -15.91 -11.25 -38.28
N SER A 51 -15.41 -12.38 -37.75
CA SER A 51 -14.06 -12.53 -37.14
C SER A 51 -13.64 -11.41 -36.16
N VAL A 52 -14.59 -10.63 -35.63
CA VAL A 52 -14.36 -9.47 -34.77
C VAL A 52 -15.04 -9.71 -33.42
N ILE A 53 -14.28 -9.52 -32.35
CA ILE A 53 -14.80 -9.48 -30.98
C ILE A 53 -15.32 -8.06 -30.73
N ARG A 54 -16.62 -7.93 -30.44
CA ARG A 54 -17.24 -6.65 -30.08
C ARG A 54 -17.42 -6.58 -28.57
N ILE A 55 -16.91 -5.51 -27.97
CA ILE A 55 -17.05 -5.22 -26.53
C ILE A 55 -17.89 -3.95 -26.39
N ASN A 56 -19.10 -4.09 -25.84
CA ASN A 56 -20.09 -3.01 -25.76
C ASN A 56 -19.84 -2.07 -24.57
N GLN A 57 -19.10 -2.52 -23.55
CA GLN A 57 -18.77 -1.74 -22.36
C GLN A 57 -17.33 -2.03 -21.93
N THR A 58 -16.47 -1.00 -21.94
CA THR A 58 -15.11 -1.07 -21.38
C THR A 58 -15.04 -0.46 -19.98
N ILE A 59 -14.01 -0.82 -19.22
CA ILE A 59 -13.65 -0.24 -17.91
C ILE A 59 -12.32 0.55 -17.94
N ASP A 60 -11.67 0.71 -19.09
CA ASP A 60 -10.28 1.23 -19.19
C ASP A 60 -10.09 2.57 -18.47
N ASN A 61 -11.02 3.52 -18.66
CA ASN A 61 -10.92 4.86 -18.09
C ASN A 61 -11.06 4.85 -16.56
N ASP A 62 -12.07 4.17 -16.04
CA ASP A 62 -12.34 4.07 -14.60
C ASP A 62 -11.23 3.29 -13.89
N LEU A 63 -10.76 2.19 -14.51
CA LEU A 63 -9.65 1.40 -14.01
C LEU A 63 -8.38 2.23 -13.93
N ASN A 64 -8.05 3.00 -14.97
CA ASN A 64 -6.90 3.90 -14.98
C ASN A 64 -7.04 5.02 -13.94
N LEU A 65 -8.24 5.58 -13.75
CA LEU A 65 -8.50 6.60 -12.73
C LEU A 65 -8.23 6.08 -11.32
N PHE A 66 -8.85 4.97 -10.93
CA PHE A 66 -8.71 4.42 -9.57
C PHE A 66 -7.31 3.83 -9.34
N PHE A 67 -6.68 3.26 -10.38
CA PHE A 67 -5.29 2.83 -10.29
C PHE A 67 -4.37 4.00 -9.96
N LYS A 68 -4.50 5.14 -10.64
CA LYS A 68 -3.71 6.34 -10.33
C LYS A 68 -3.99 6.87 -8.93
N ASP A 69 -5.27 6.97 -8.57
CA ASP A 69 -5.67 7.48 -7.25
C ASP A 69 -5.05 6.63 -6.12
N PHE A 70 -5.01 5.30 -6.25
CA PHE A 70 -4.32 4.42 -5.29
C PHE A 70 -2.87 4.85 -5.01
N PHE A 71 -2.06 5.06 -6.05
CA PHE A 71 -0.65 5.45 -5.88
C PHE A 71 -0.49 6.87 -5.35
N ILE A 72 -1.39 7.78 -5.74
CA ILE A 72 -1.40 9.17 -5.25
C ILE A 72 -1.72 9.18 -3.76
N ARG A 73 -2.81 8.53 -3.34
CA ARG A 73 -3.22 8.42 -1.92
C ARG A 73 -2.18 7.69 -1.08
N GLY A 74 -1.63 6.58 -1.56
CA GLY A 74 -0.54 5.87 -0.91
C GLY A 74 0.70 6.76 -0.69
N THR A 75 1.05 7.59 -1.68
CA THR A 75 2.16 8.54 -1.56
C THR A 75 1.88 9.61 -0.51
N ILE A 76 0.66 10.15 -0.47
CA ILE A 76 0.27 11.15 0.52
C ILE A 76 0.29 10.53 1.93
N ALA A 77 -0.18 9.29 2.10
CA ALA A 77 -0.10 8.57 3.37
C ALA A 77 1.36 8.42 3.86
N LEU A 78 2.27 8.01 2.97
CA LEU A 78 3.70 7.88 3.28
C LEU A 78 4.36 9.24 3.62
N ARG A 79 3.99 10.32 2.92
CA ARG A 79 4.44 11.68 3.27
C ARG A 79 3.86 12.12 4.63
N GLY A 80 2.60 11.76 4.92
CA GLY A 80 1.96 11.96 6.21
C GLY A 80 2.72 11.25 7.33
N LEU A 81 3.16 10.00 7.10
CA LEU A 81 3.95 9.22 8.06
C LEU A 81 5.26 9.92 8.44
N VAL A 82 5.96 10.51 7.46
CA VAL A 82 7.17 11.30 7.72
C VAL A 82 6.86 12.53 8.56
N LYS A 83 5.74 13.22 8.31
CA LYS A 83 5.29 14.37 9.13
C LYS A 83 4.93 13.93 10.55
N PHE A 84 4.24 12.81 10.70
CA PHE A 84 3.90 12.21 11.98
C PHE A 84 5.15 11.86 12.80
N ALA A 85 6.13 11.23 12.17
CA ALA A 85 7.40 10.96 12.82
C ALA A 85 8.12 12.24 13.24
N GLY A 86 8.12 13.27 12.39
CA GLY A 86 8.67 14.58 12.70
C GLY A 86 8.01 15.23 13.92
N PHE A 87 6.68 15.10 14.04
CA PHE A 87 5.93 15.55 15.21
C PHE A 87 6.36 14.83 16.50
N LEU A 88 6.71 13.54 16.40
CA LEU A 88 7.27 12.76 17.51
C LEU A 88 8.78 13.00 17.75
N GLY A 89 9.42 13.86 16.95
CA GLY A 89 10.84 14.21 17.08
C GLY A 89 11.79 13.36 16.25
N PHE A 90 11.29 12.54 15.32
CA PHE A 90 12.08 11.63 14.51
C PHE A 90 12.07 12.02 13.03
N ASN A 91 13.25 12.17 12.42
CA ASN A 91 13.36 12.44 10.99
C ASN A 91 13.56 11.13 10.22
N ILE A 92 12.45 10.46 9.88
CA ILE A 92 12.47 9.23 9.07
C ILE A 92 12.34 9.52 7.57
N SER A 93 12.65 10.73 7.09
CA SER A 93 12.43 11.08 5.67
C SER A 93 13.20 10.18 4.69
N PHE A 94 14.24 9.48 5.14
CA PHE A 94 14.96 8.47 4.35
C PHE A 94 14.08 7.26 3.98
N ALA A 95 13.07 6.94 4.79
CA ALA A 95 12.17 5.81 4.61
C ALA A 95 11.41 5.80 3.28
N ILE A 96 11.26 6.98 2.67
CA ILE A 96 10.53 7.19 1.40
C ILE A 96 11.44 7.82 0.32
N ILE A 97 12.73 7.48 0.32
CA ILE A 97 13.69 7.94 -0.70
C ILE A 97 14.02 6.78 -1.64
N SER A 98 13.84 7.03 -2.93
CA SER A 98 14.11 6.04 -3.98
C SER A 98 15.54 6.06 -4.49
N GLU A 99 16.24 7.19 -4.37
CA GLU A 99 17.63 7.33 -4.76
C GLU A 99 18.58 6.75 -3.69
N LYS A 100 19.35 5.71 -4.04
CA LYS A 100 20.19 4.95 -3.10
C LYS A 100 21.18 5.82 -2.32
N LYS A 101 21.87 6.76 -2.99
CA LYS A 101 22.86 7.63 -2.36
C LYS A 101 22.24 8.50 -1.27
N LYS A 102 21.17 9.26 -1.60
CA LYS A 102 20.43 10.08 -0.65
C LYS A 102 19.80 9.26 0.49
N TYR A 103 19.32 8.06 0.19
CA TYR A 103 18.81 7.13 1.19
C TYR A 103 19.87 6.79 2.24
N LEU A 104 21.05 6.33 1.80
CA LEU A 104 22.15 5.96 2.70
C LEU A 104 22.61 7.16 3.54
N GLU A 105 22.83 8.31 2.91
CA GLU A 105 23.25 9.54 3.60
C GLU A 105 22.28 9.95 4.72
N LYS A 106 20.97 9.90 4.46
CA LYS A 106 19.97 10.26 5.47
C LYS A 106 19.75 9.18 6.53
N ARG A 107 19.88 7.90 6.16
CA ARG A 107 19.86 6.78 7.11
C ARG A 107 20.99 6.90 8.13
N GLU A 108 22.22 7.16 7.67
CA GLU A 108 23.36 7.34 8.58
C GLU A 108 23.18 8.56 9.49
N LYS A 109 22.65 9.67 8.97
CA LYS A 109 22.30 10.84 9.80
C LYS A 109 21.23 10.53 10.86
N PHE A 110 20.28 9.64 10.55
CA PHE A 110 19.26 9.21 11.51
C PHE A 110 19.88 8.33 12.60
N LEU A 111 20.69 7.34 12.23
CA LEU A 111 21.36 6.44 13.18
C LEU A 111 22.36 7.18 14.08
N GLY A 112 23.11 8.16 13.55
CA GLY A 112 24.03 8.97 14.34
C GLY A 112 23.36 9.79 15.45
N LYS A 113 22.03 10.01 15.36
CA LYS A 113 21.23 10.68 16.39
C LYS A 113 20.44 9.71 17.29
N ASN A 114 20.32 8.44 16.89
CA ASN A 114 19.44 7.45 17.51
C ASN A 114 20.22 6.14 17.67
N LEU A 115 21.08 6.09 18.69
CA LEU A 115 22.09 5.04 18.85
C LEU A 115 21.55 3.72 19.43
N ASP A 116 20.35 3.73 20.03
CA ASP A 116 19.76 2.52 20.62
C ASP A 116 19.54 1.42 19.56
N GLU A 117 19.73 0.16 19.98
CA GLU A 117 19.59 -1.02 19.12
C GLU A 117 18.22 -1.11 18.41
N LYS A 118 17.16 -0.64 19.07
CA LYS A 118 15.80 -0.60 18.48
C LYS A 118 15.73 0.26 17.21
N PHE A 119 16.52 1.34 17.11
CA PHE A 119 16.54 2.19 15.92
C PHE A 119 17.35 1.59 14.78
N LYS A 120 18.35 0.74 15.08
CA LYS A 120 19.02 -0.07 14.07
C LYS A 120 18.05 -1.06 13.44
N LYS A 121 17.27 -1.78 14.26
CA LYS A 121 16.20 -2.67 13.81
C LYS A 121 15.14 -1.96 12.97
N LEU A 122 14.74 -0.74 13.35
CA LEU A 122 13.86 0.09 12.51
C LEU A 122 14.49 0.35 11.13
N CYS A 123 15.77 0.73 11.09
CA CYS A 123 16.47 0.97 9.82
C CYS A 123 16.60 -0.29 8.95
N GLU A 124 16.78 -1.47 9.55
CA GLU A 124 16.80 -2.76 8.84
C GLU A 124 15.42 -3.10 8.27
N MET A 125 14.35 -2.91 9.06
CA MET A 125 12.98 -3.05 8.59
C MET A 125 12.69 -2.13 7.40
N ILE A 126 13.11 -0.86 7.48
CA ILE A 126 12.96 0.11 6.39
C ILE A 126 13.75 -0.34 5.15
N GLU A 127 14.99 -0.83 5.31
CA GLU A 127 15.80 -1.34 4.19
C GLU A 127 15.14 -2.55 3.51
N ASN A 128 14.55 -3.46 4.29
CA ASN A 128 13.84 -4.62 3.76
C ASN A 128 12.59 -4.20 2.98
N ASN A 129 11.76 -3.32 3.55
CA ASN A 129 10.61 -2.73 2.87
C ASN A 129 11.00 -1.97 1.60
N ARG A 130 12.14 -1.27 1.66
CA ARG A 130 12.70 -0.54 0.54
C ARG A 130 12.95 -1.45 -0.67
N LYS A 131 13.60 -2.60 -0.43
CA LYS A 131 13.94 -3.59 -1.46
C LYS A 131 12.75 -4.41 -1.93
N SER A 132 11.82 -4.74 -1.04
CA SER A 132 10.74 -5.69 -1.36
C SER A 132 9.58 -5.07 -2.13
N TRP A 133 9.19 -3.83 -1.85
CA TRP A 133 8.01 -3.23 -2.48
C TRP A 133 8.14 -1.75 -2.81
N TYR A 134 8.81 -0.97 -1.95
CA TYR A 134 8.75 0.50 -2.05
C TYR A 134 9.41 1.02 -3.33
N LEU A 135 10.49 0.38 -3.80
CA LEU A 135 11.12 0.74 -5.06
C LEU A 135 10.16 0.56 -6.26
N ILE A 136 9.39 -0.53 -6.29
CA ILE A 136 8.38 -0.77 -7.32
C ILE A 136 7.26 0.27 -7.22
N PHE A 137 6.75 0.49 -6.00
CA PHE A 137 5.73 1.51 -5.74
C PHE A 137 6.19 2.90 -6.20
N SER A 138 7.43 3.28 -5.89
CA SER A 138 7.97 4.57 -6.29
C SER A 138 8.19 4.68 -7.79
N ASP A 139 8.55 3.59 -8.49
CA ASP A 139 8.71 3.60 -9.94
C ASP A 139 7.36 3.88 -10.62
N ILE A 140 6.31 3.14 -10.22
CA ILE A 140 4.94 3.36 -10.72
C ILE A 140 4.47 4.78 -10.41
N ARG A 141 4.68 5.26 -9.18
CA ARG A 141 4.34 6.63 -8.78
C ARG A 141 5.03 7.66 -9.66
N ASN A 142 6.33 7.53 -9.91
CA ASN A 142 7.09 8.46 -10.75
C ASN A 142 6.50 8.51 -12.16
N LYS A 143 6.19 7.35 -12.75
CA LYS A 143 5.56 7.24 -14.07
C LYS A 143 4.20 7.95 -14.11
N ILE A 144 3.37 7.77 -13.07
CA ILE A 144 2.07 8.44 -12.94
C ILE A 144 2.21 9.96 -12.80
N GLU A 145 3.09 10.44 -11.92
CA GLU A 145 3.21 11.87 -11.59
C GLU A 145 3.97 12.67 -12.66
N HIS A 146 4.94 12.06 -13.36
CA HIS A 146 5.90 12.80 -14.17
C HIS A 146 5.97 12.37 -15.63
N GLU A 147 5.49 11.18 -15.98
CA GLU A 147 5.60 10.62 -17.34
C GLU A 147 4.25 10.50 -18.04
N GLY A 148 3.17 10.98 -17.41
CA GLY A 148 1.83 10.91 -17.98
C GLY A 148 1.30 9.49 -18.14
N PHE A 149 1.85 8.53 -17.39
CA PHE A 149 1.54 7.11 -17.52
C PHE A 149 0.03 6.84 -17.55
N LYS A 150 -0.41 6.04 -18.51
CA LYS A 150 -1.75 5.47 -18.59
C LYS A 150 -1.61 3.95 -18.56
N LEU A 151 -2.50 3.27 -17.85
CA LEU A 151 -2.61 1.82 -18.00
C LEU A 151 -2.86 1.48 -19.48
N PRO A 152 -2.18 0.46 -20.04
CA PRO A 152 -2.57 -0.11 -21.31
C PRO A 152 -4.06 -0.47 -21.31
N ASP A 153 -4.69 -0.37 -22.48
CA ASP A 153 -6.10 -0.78 -22.61
C ASP A 153 -6.21 -2.31 -22.51
N ILE A 154 -7.36 -2.79 -22.01
CA ILE A 154 -7.65 -4.21 -21.87
C ILE A 154 -7.69 -4.88 -23.25
N GLN A 155 -7.06 -6.04 -23.37
CA GLN A 155 -7.07 -6.83 -24.59
C GLN A 155 -8.02 -8.02 -24.48
N TYR A 156 -8.59 -8.42 -25.62
CA TYR A 156 -9.55 -9.52 -25.71
C TYR A 156 -9.09 -10.47 -26.80
N VAL A 157 -9.07 -11.77 -26.51
CA VAL A 157 -8.66 -12.80 -27.46
C VAL A 157 -9.68 -13.94 -27.48
N LEU A 158 -9.88 -14.55 -28.65
CA LEU A 158 -10.73 -15.72 -28.79
C LEU A 158 -9.97 -16.98 -28.34
N GLY A 159 -10.56 -17.74 -27.43
CA GLY A 159 -10.11 -19.05 -26.99
C GLY A 159 -10.42 -20.14 -28.01
N ALA A 160 -9.84 -21.33 -27.81
CA ALA A 160 -10.04 -22.48 -28.68
C ALA A 160 -11.47 -23.06 -28.64
N ASP A 161 -12.27 -22.64 -27.66
CA ASP A 161 -13.65 -23.03 -27.37
C ASP A 161 -14.66 -21.91 -27.68
N ASP A 162 -14.27 -20.96 -28.54
CA ASP A 162 -15.03 -19.74 -28.85
C ASP A 162 -15.35 -18.87 -27.61
N THR A 163 -14.62 -19.05 -26.51
CA THR A 163 -14.74 -18.18 -25.33
C THR A 163 -13.86 -16.95 -25.47
N ILE A 164 -14.37 -15.79 -25.06
CA ILE A 164 -13.58 -14.56 -25.03
C ILE A 164 -12.75 -14.56 -23.76
N LYS A 165 -11.43 -14.55 -23.90
CA LYS A 165 -10.48 -14.37 -22.81
C LYS A 165 -10.11 -12.90 -22.68
N VAL A 166 -10.14 -12.42 -21.43
CA VAL A 166 -9.76 -11.06 -21.08
C VAL A 166 -8.31 -11.04 -20.61
N LEU A 167 -7.49 -10.18 -21.22
CA LEU A 167 -6.11 -9.95 -20.85
C LEU A 167 -6.01 -8.58 -20.20
N TYR A 168 -5.98 -8.58 -18.87
CA TYR A 168 -5.81 -7.35 -18.11
C TYR A 168 -4.38 -6.81 -18.22
N PRO A 169 -4.20 -5.48 -18.10
CA PRO A 169 -2.88 -4.88 -18.12
C PRO A 169 -1.96 -5.47 -17.05
N THR A 170 -0.68 -5.51 -17.37
CA THR A 170 0.37 -5.92 -16.45
C THR A 170 1.37 -4.79 -16.27
N PHE A 171 2.10 -4.80 -15.16
CA PHE A 171 3.26 -3.95 -14.94
C PHE A 171 4.40 -4.83 -14.44
N ASN A 172 5.55 -4.80 -15.12
CA ASN A 172 6.65 -5.75 -14.91
C ASN A 172 6.17 -7.22 -14.89
N TYR A 173 5.29 -7.59 -15.83
CA TYR A 173 4.69 -8.93 -15.96
C TYR A 173 3.74 -9.36 -14.83
N GLN A 174 3.50 -8.51 -13.83
CA GLN A 174 2.52 -8.80 -12.78
C GLN A 174 1.15 -8.18 -13.14
N PRO A 175 0.05 -8.92 -12.96
CA PRO A 175 -1.29 -8.37 -13.11
C PRO A 175 -1.52 -7.17 -12.19
N ILE A 176 -2.17 -6.13 -12.69
CA ILE A 176 -2.43 -4.91 -11.91
C ILE A 176 -3.16 -5.16 -10.57
N GLY A 177 -4.07 -6.13 -10.52
CA GLY A 177 -4.77 -6.49 -9.28
C GLY A 177 -3.82 -7.04 -8.21
N GLU A 178 -2.83 -7.84 -8.62
CA GLU A 178 -1.80 -8.36 -7.73
C GLU A 178 -0.89 -7.24 -7.21
N ILE A 179 -0.48 -6.32 -8.09
CA ILE A 179 0.36 -5.17 -7.71
C ILE A 179 -0.36 -4.27 -6.70
N LEU A 180 -1.64 -3.96 -6.94
CA LEU A 180 -2.46 -3.19 -6.01
C LEU A 180 -2.52 -3.87 -4.64
N ASN A 181 -2.71 -5.19 -4.61
CA ASN A 181 -2.76 -5.94 -3.36
C ASN A 181 -1.41 -5.95 -2.63
N ILE A 182 -0.31 -6.25 -3.33
CA ILE A 182 1.04 -6.23 -2.77
C ILE A 182 1.37 -4.86 -2.21
N CYS A 183 1.16 -3.79 -2.99
CA CYS A 183 1.45 -2.43 -2.56
C CYS A 183 0.58 -2.05 -1.36
N TRP A 184 -0.72 -2.35 -1.39
CA TRP A 184 -1.64 -2.02 -0.30
C TRP A 184 -1.23 -2.65 1.02
N GLN A 185 -1.01 -3.98 1.02
CA GLN A 185 -0.63 -4.71 2.22
C GLN A 185 0.65 -4.15 2.82
N ASN A 186 1.63 -3.83 1.96
CA ASN A 186 2.91 -3.31 2.40
C ASN A 186 2.84 -1.86 2.89
N ILE A 187 2.12 -0.96 2.21
CA ILE A 187 1.95 0.44 2.65
C ILE A 187 1.24 0.48 4.00
N PHE A 188 0.14 -0.27 4.13
CA PHE A 188 -0.64 -0.31 5.37
C PHE A 188 0.21 -0.80 6.54
N ARG A 189 0.86 -1.96 6.39
CA ARG A 189 1.74 -2.54 7.41
C ARG A 189 2.91 -1.62 7.75
N PHE A 190 3.55 -1.03 6.74
CA PHE A 190 4.66 -0.12 6.93
C PHE A 190 4.29 1.13 7.74
N CYS A 191 3.14 1.75 7.43
CA CYS A 191 2.64 2.87 8.21
C CYS A 191 2.31 2.45 9.64
N GLU A 192 1.61 1.33 9.82
CA GLU A 192 1.24 0.76 11.11
C GLU A 192 2.48 0.48 11.98
N ASP A 193 3.43 -0.30 11.48
CA ASP A 193 4.66 -0.69 12.19
C ASP A 193 5.48 0.52 12.63
N ILE A 194 5.64 1.52 11.74
CA ILE A 194 6.38 2.75 12.07
C ILE A 194 5.62 3.56 13.12
N ILE A 195 4.31 3.75 12.99
CA ILE A 195 3.52 4.51 13.98
C ILE A 195 3.63 3.85 15.35
N VAL A 196 3.43 2.54 15.41
CA VAL A 196 3.52 1.77 16.65
C VAL A 196 4.91 1.85 17.25
N PHE A 197 5.96 1.64 16.44
CA PHE A 197 7.34 1.76 16.90
C PHE A 197 7.58 3.16 17.51
N LEU A 198 7.19 4.22 16.82
CA LEU A 198 7.45 5.58 17.29
C LEU A 198 6.65 5.93 18.55
N LEU A 199 5.40 5.48 18.65
CA LEU A 199 4.58 5.61 19.86
C LEU A 199 5.18 4.86 21.04
N SER A 200 5.75 3.66 20.82
CA SER A 200 6.41 2.90 21.88
C SER A 200 7.56 3.68 22.53
N THR A 201 8.23 4.58 21.78
CA THR A 201 9.30 5.43 22.33
C THR A 201 8.81 6.53 23.27
N LYS A 202 7.50 6.80 23.30
CA LYS A 202 6.86 7.83 24.12
C LYS A 202 6.15 7.27 25.34
N LEU A 203 6.02 5.94 25.46
CA LEU A 203 5.49 5.31 26.65
C LEU A 203 6.45 5.52 27.83
N LYS A 204 5.87 5.82 29.00
CA LYS A 204 6.63 5.92 30.25
C LYS A 204 6.79 4.53 30.83
N ASP A 205 7.96 4.24 31.38
CA ASP A 205 8.20 3.03 32.16
C ASP A 205 7.13 2.90 33.27
N PRO A 206 6.56 1.71 33.51
CA PRO A 206 6.90 0.41 32.91
C PRO A 206 6.12 0.03 31.64
N LEU A 207 5.45 0.96 30.93
CA LEU A 207 4.61 0.60 29.80
C LEU A 207 5.41 0.29 28.53
N ILE A 208 5.04 -0.80 27.86
CA ILE A 208 5.61 -1.24 26.58
C ILE A 208 4.49 -1.59 25.58
N ILE A 209 4.81 -1.57 24.29
CA ILE A 209 3.95 -2.15 23.27
C ILE A 209 4.45 -3.56 22.96
N VAL A 210 3.52 -4.52 22.94
CA VAL A 210 3.79 -5.93 22.61
C VAL A 210 2.90 -6.36 21.45
N THR A 211 3.42 -7.23 20.60
CA THR A 211 2.65 -7.86 19.52
C THR A 211 1.82 -9.00 20.09
N ILE A 212 0.54 -9.06 19.71
CA ILE A 212 -0.36 -10.16 20.04
C ILE A 212 -0.04 -11.32 19.06
N PRO A 213 0.32 -12.52 19.55
CA PRO A 213 0.53 -13.69 18.70
C PRO A 213 -0.66 -13.96 17.79
N GLU A 214 -0.41 -14.36 16.54
CA GLU A 214 -1.47 -14.54 15.52
C GLU A 214 -2.55 -15.53 15.97
N ASP A 215 -2.16 -16.59 16.68
CA ASP A 215 -3.06 -17.60 17.28
C ASP A 215 -3.96 -17.06 18.40
N ARG A 216 -3.68 -15.85 18.89
CA ARG A 216 -4.42 -15.18 19.98
C ARG A 216 -5.11 -13.89 19.55
N GLN A 217 -5.06 -13.53 18.27
CA GLN A 217 -5.75 -12.35 17.75
C GLN A 217 -7.25 -12.65 17.63
N ASP A 218 -8.09 -11.72 18.11
CA ASP A 218 -9.54 -11.82 17.96
C ASP A 218 -9.92 -11.69 16.48
N PRO A 219 -10.54 -12.69 15.84
CA PRO A 219 -10.96 -12.61 14.44
C PRO A 219 -11.98 -11.48 14.18
N ALA A 220 -12.79 -11.11 15.18
CA ALA A 220 -13.76 -10.03 15.09
C ALA A 220 -13.11 -8.65 15.29
N ASN A 221 -11.95 -8.60 15.94
CA ASN A 221 -11.19 -7.38 16.19
C ASN A 221 -9.68 -7.66 16.09
N PRO A 222 -9.12 -7.69 14.87
CA PRO A 222 -7.76 -8.19 14.60
C PRO A 222 -6.68 -7.15 14.96
N VAL A 223 -6.68 -6.72 16.23
CA VAL A 223 -5.66 -5.83 16.78
C VAL A 223 -4.36 -6.61 16.91
N LYS A 224 -3.28 -6.06 16.37
CA LYS A 224 -1.95 -6.70 16.40
C LYS A 224 -1.10 -6.31 17.61
N TYR A 225 -1.40 -5.18 18.25
CA TYR A 225 -0.56 -4.62 19.30
C TYR A 225 -1.39 -4.27 20.54
N LYS A 226 -0.86 -4.56 21.73
CA LYS A 226 -1.42 -4.07 23.00
C LYS A 226 -0.36 -3.34 23.81
N VAL A 227 -0.81 -2.42 24.66
CA VAL A 227 0.04 -1.84 25.71
C VAL A 227 0.05 -2.80 26.88
N SER A 228 1.24 -3.10 27.41
CA SER A 228 1.45 -3.97 28.57
C SER A 228 2.39 -3.32 29.57
N VAL A 229 2.37 -3.80 30.82
CA VAL A 229 3.38 -3.49 31.82
C VAL A 229 4.59 -4.41 31.58
N LYS A 230 5.79 -3.83 31.58
CA LYS A 230 7.07 -4.53 31.51
C LYS A 230 7.12 -5.54 32.65
N ASP A 231 7.48 -6.78 32.32
CA ASP A 231 7.56 -7.93 33.23
C ASP A 231 6.21 -8.52 33.68
N LEU A 232 5.07 -8.05 33.16
CA LEU A 232 3.79 -8.74 33.34
C LEU A 232 3.70 -9.92 32.34
N PRO A 233 3.49 -11.17 32.79
CA PRO A 233 3.34 -12.30 31.88
C PRO A 233 2.16 -12.08 30.94
N LEU A 234 2.37 -12.35 29.63
CA LEU A 234 1.38 -12.20 28.55
C LEU A 234 0.18 -13.17 28.64
N ASN A 235 -0.04 -13.78 29.80
CA ASN A 235 -1.06 -14.79 30.08
C ASN A 235 -2.29 -14.14 30.75
N GLN A 236 -2.87 -13.14 30.10
CA GLN A 236 -4.27 -12.72 30.27
C GLN A 236 -4.78 -12.22 28.92
#